data_AF-A0A7K1ZQT9-F1
#
_entry.id   AF-A0A7K1ZQT9-F1
#
_cell.length_a   1.000
_cell.length_b   1.000
_cell.length_c   1.000
_cell.angle_alpha   90.00
_cell.angle_beta   90.00
_cell.angle_gamma   90.00
#
_symmetry.space_group_name_H-M   'P 1'
#
loop_
_entity.id
_entity.type
_entity.pdbx_description
1 polymer ?
#
loop_
_entity_poly.entity_id
_entity_poly.type
_entity_poly.pdbx_seq_one_letter_code
_entity_poly.pdbx_strand_id
1 'polypeptide(L)'
;MEDLRSDALTHRFGDCFNPPGLTNFLGCVQVTTDLTCLQCLSFPPFATADTPTASFILDDFHFPALGQSVTITWYPDRIVRESVFQDLYLTSVVALAVGKMAAVMKITIENRSEAHRHVAPGLRVQGGITKSLKPWNQAVPPSEQDNSVAWNAEKQALVFRARHSSAVSMQGAWPPAEGVDRNSFRYAVQLEPGAQWQFYYVNAIGENVNEAGTVYDALIRDVTGELARVRSNWNTELRALFTPDNVRYSGELPLLITEDADIRKLYWMGALGVAYSKRCHPLSVHGRTYDTLMPRYWQSAMVLWDYSLSAPVHALLDPIVMRASLERWLRMDVHKYFGTEYLTGSGIGPWYAVNDYAMVSMAYTYLRWSGDLAWLKHRTGHTSVQEFLSRYALNWKQFKQPSGLAGYGTLYNLLECVSSYTHEIAALNAANVFSMRAVADLLESSEQASLLRQEATHLVAHIQELYVDGKGYWRARHPDGTMHEVRHCYDLLTVLNTIPQDLTTSQQIEIANFFKRELQTETWMHALSPIDEDVLFSVRPDHQWTGAY
;
A
#
# COMPACT_ATOMS: atom_id res chain seq x y z
N MET A 1 20.31 -1.60 -3.19
CA MET A 1 19.29 -1.95 -4.21
C MET A 1 19.14 -3.44 -4.31
N GLU A 2 20.19 -4.17 -4.73
CA GLU A 2 20.11 -5.63 -4.90
C GLU A 2 19.80 -6.34 -3.58
N ASP A 3 20.27 -5.82 -2.45
CA ASP A 3 19.98 -6.35 -1.11
C ASP A 3 18.49 -6.26 -0.72
N LEU A 4 17.70 -5.45 -1.43
CA LEU A 4 16.27 -5.24 -1.18
C LEU A 4 15.36 -5.98 -2.17
N ARG A 5 15.94 -6.84 -3.00
CA ARG A 5 15.14 -7.65 -3.91
C ARG A 5 14.25 -8.63 -3.13
N SER A 6 13.06 -8.87 -3.66
CA SER A 6 12.21 -9.96 -3.21
C SER A 6 12.84 -11.30 -3.56
N ASP A 7 12.29 -12.38 -3.00
CA ASP A 7 12.50 -13.70 -3.57
C ASP A 7 11.90 -13.78 -4.99
N ALA A 8 12.42 -14.72 -5.77
CA ALA A 8 11.91 -15.00 -7.11
C ALA A 8 10.67 -15.89 -6.99
N LEU A 9 9.51 -15.37 -7.37
CA LEU A 9 8.22 -16.05 -7.21
C LEU A 9 7.71 -16.54 -8.56
N THR A 10 7.52 -17.85 -8.71
CA THR A 10 7.08 -18.47 -9.97
C THR A 10 5.60 -18.79 -9.93
N HIS A 11 4.83 -18.13 -10.79
CA HIS A 11 3.37 -18.28 -10.86
C HIS A 11 2.89 -18.36 -12.30
N ARG A 12 1.76 -19.03 -12.51
CA ARG A 12 1.03 -19.03 -13.79
C ARG A 12 -0.33 -18.35 -13.63
N PHE A 13 -0.98 -18.10 -14.77
CA PHE A 13 -2.35 -17.58 -14.75
C PHE A 13 -3.29 -18.52 -13.97
N GLY A 14 -4.09 -17.95 -13.07
CA GLY A 14 -5.01 -18.68 -12.19
C GLY A 14 -4.47 -19.01 -10.80
N ASP A 15 -3.16 -18.88 -10.56
CA ASP A 15 -2.60 -19.05 -9.22
C ASP A 15 -3.07 -17.93 -8.28
N CYS A 16 -3.26 -18.24 -6.99
CA CYS A 16 -3.52 -17.23 -5.97
C CYS A 16 -2.23 -16.46 -5.67
N PHE A 17 -2.05 -15.34 -6.37
CA PHE A 17 -0.86 -14.51 -6.28
C PHE A 17 -1.24 -13.04 -6.43
N ASN A 18 -0.68 -12.16 -5.58
CA ASN A 18 -0.81 -10.72 -5.71
C ASN A 18 0.45 -10.16 -6.40
N PRO A 19 0.39 -9.80 -7.70
CA PRO A 19 1.57 -9.34 -8.41
C PRO A 19 2.10 -8.01 -7.86
N PRO A 20 3.43 -7.80 -7.87
CA PRO A 20 4.01 -6.61 -7.29
C PRO A 20 3.71 -5.34 -8.11
N GLY A 21 3.85 -4.19 -7.45
CA GLY A 21 3.71 -2.86 -8.04
C GLY A 21 4.99 -2.06 -8.07
N LEU A 22 4.96 -0.95 -8.82
CA LEU A 22 6.00 0.06 -8.87
C LEU A 22 5.43 1.45 -8.60
N THR A 23 6.28 2.34 -8.06
CA THR A 23 6.01 3.78 -7.97
C THR A 23 7.20 4.60 -8.45
N ASN A 24 6.92 5.82 -8.93
CA ASN A 24 7.90 6.88 -9.14
C ASN A 24 7.57 8.15 -8.35
N PHE A 25 6.76 8.01 -7.29
CA PHE A 25 6.20 9.08 -6.45
C PHE A 25 5.19 10.01 -7.12
N LEU A 26 4.99 9.94 -8.44
CA LEU A 26 3.87 10.60 -9.12
C LEU A 26 2.64 9.70 -9.22
N GLY A 27 2.87 8.39 -9.28
CA GLY A 27 1.82 7.41 -9.46
C GLY A 27 2.34 5.99 -9.27
N CYS A 28 1.59 5.02 -9.78
CA CYS A 28 1.91 3.60 -9.65
C CYS A 28 1.52 2.79 -10.90
N VAL A 29 2.03 1.57 -10.96
CA VAL A 29 1.65 0.53 -11.92
C VAL A 29 1.78 -0.83 -11.25
N GLN A 30 0.97 -1.80 -11.66
CA GLN A 30 1.07 -3.19 -11.23
C GLN A 30 1.36 -4.08 -12.44
N VAL A 31 2.16 -5.13 -12.26
CA VAL A 31 2.29 -6.19 -13.28
C VAL A 31 1.16 -7.22 -13.12
N THR A 32 1.11 -8.20 -14.02
CA THR A 32 0.26 -9.40 -13.85
C THR A 32 1.13 -10.67 -13.89
N THR A 33 0.51 -11.86 -13.89
CA THR A 33 1.20 -13.14 -14.14
C THR A 33 1.60 -13.34 -15.61
N ASP A 34 1.37 -12.36 -16.48
CA ASP A 34 1.87 -12.32 -17.85
C ASP A 34 3.31 -11.75 -17.91
N LEU A 35 4.08 -12.20 -18.90
CA LEU A 35 5.47 -11.80 -19.09
C LEU A 35 5.65 -10.29 -19.27
N THR A 36 4.72 -9.58 -19.91
CA THR A 36 4.83 -8.15 -20.22
C THR A 36 3.64 -7.32 -19.72
N CYS A 37 2.48 -7.89 -19.44
CA CYS A 37 1.27 -7.13 -19.12
C CYS A 37 1.44 -6.19 -17.91
N LEU A 38 0.82 -5.01 -18.03
CA LEU A 38 0.70 -3.97 -17.01
C LEU A 38 -0.78 -3.70 -16.74
N GLN A 39 -1.11 -3.30 -15.52
CA GLN A 39 -2.43 -2.83 -15.11
C GLN A 39 -2.26 -1.74 -14.04
N CYS A 40 -3.34 -1.05 -13.67
CA CYS A 40 -3.31 -0.04 -12.60
C CYS A 40 -2.27 1.06 -12.83
N LEU A 41 -2.01 1.40 -14.11
CA LEU A 41 -1.15 2.52 -14.45
C LEU A 41 -1.91 3.82 -14.19
N SER A 42 -1.59 4.45 -13.06
CA SER A 42 -2.31 5.63 -12.58
C SER A 42 -1.33 6.69 -12.08
N PHE A 43 -1.57 7.92 -12.50
CA PHE A 43 -0.91 9.14 -12.05
C PHE A 43 -2.01 10.14 -11.71
N PRO A 44 -2.60 10.09 -10.51
CA PRO A 44 -3.81 10.86 -10.20
C PRO A 44 -3.62 12.34 -10.53
N PRO A 45 -4.51 12.96 -11.35
CA PRO A 45 -5.91 12.57 -11.61
C PRO A 45 -6.12 11.62 -12.80
N PHE A 46 -5.07 11.10 -13.42
CA PHE A 46 -5.16 10.13 -14.51
C PHE A 46 -5.12 8.69 -13.99
N ALA A 47 -6.00 7.82 -14.49
CA ALA A 47 -6.02 6.43 -14.11
C ALA A 47 -6.52 5.52 -15.24
N THR A 48 -6.11 4.26 -15.17
CA THR A 48 -6.55 3.18 -16.07
C THR A 48 -7.28 2.06 -15.33
N ALA A 49 -7.55 2.20 -14.02
CA ALA A 49 -8.06 1.14 -13.16
C ALA A 49 -7.33 -0.20 -13.38
N ASP A 50 -8.02 -1.32 -13.38
CA ASP A 50 -7.48 -2.65 -13.65
C ASP A 50 -7.36 -2.98 -15.15
N THR A 51 -7.52 -2.02 -16.06
CA THR A 51 -7.45 -2.30 -17.50
C THR A 51 -6.06 -2.82 -17.88
N PRO A 52 -5.96 -4.08 -18.38
CA PRO A 52 -4.67 -4.66 -18.74
C PRO A 52 -4.18 -4.09 -20.08
N THR A 53 -2.89 -3.82 -20.19
CA THR A 53 -2.24 -3.44 -21.44
C THR A 53 -0.85 -4.07 -21.57
N ALA A 54 -0.32 -4.09 -22.78
CA ALA A 54 0.95 -4.71 -23.14
C ALA A 54 1.02 -6.21 -22.79
N SER A 55 -0.06 -6.97 -22.98
CA SER A 55 -0.06 -8.43 -22.78
C SER A 55 0.77 -9.13 -23.86
N PHE A 56 1.58 -10.12 -23.47
CA PHE A 56 2.56 -10.72 -24.38
C PHE A 56 1.89 -11.63 -25.42
N ILE A 57 2.31 -11.48 -26.67
CA ILE A 57 1.98 -12.40 -27.76
C ILE A 57 3.27 -13.11 -28.17
N LEU A 58 3.18 -14.42 -28.36
CA LEU A 58 4.24 -15.23 -28.93
C LEU A 58 3.64 -16.18 -29.96
N ASP A 59 4.07 -16.08 -31.21
CA ASP A 59 3.61 -16.93 -32.32
C ASP A 59 2.08 -16.95 -32.45
N ASP A 60 1.48 -15.75 -32.41
CA ASP A 60 0.03 -15.48 -32.42
C ASP A 60 -0.77 -15.92 -31.19
N PHE A 61 -0.15 -16.60 -30.22
CA PHE A 61 -0.79 -16.96 -28.96
C PHE A 61 -0.65 -15.86 -27.92
N HIS A 62 -1.74 -15.61 -27.18
CA HIS A 62 -1.67 -14.87 -25.92
C HIS A 62 -0.88 -15.71 -24.91
N PHE A 63 0.26 -15.22 -24.45
CA PHE A 63 1.24 -16.01 -23.70
C PHE A 63 0.68 -16.73 -22.45
N PRO A 64 -0.18 -16.11 -21.62
CA PRO A 64 -0.81 -16.78 -20.48
C PRO A 64 -1.66 -18.00 -20.87
N ALA A 65 -2.23 -18.01 -22.09
CA ALA A 65 -3.00 -19.15 -22.59
C ALA A 65 -2.13 -20.38 -22.88
N LEU A 66 -0.81 -20.22 -22.97
CA LEU A 66 0.15 -21.32 -23.11
C LEU A 66 0.40 -22.06 -21.78
N GLY A 67 -0.22 -21.61 -20.68
CA GLY A 67 -0.08 -22.21 -19.34
C GLY A 67 1.31 -22.09 -18.74
N GLN A 68 2.17 -21.25 -19.32
CA GLN A 68 3.54 -21.05 -18.87
C GLN A 68 3.58 -20.28 -17.54
N SER A 69 4.47 -20.71 -16.66
CA SER A 69 4.79 -19.97 -15.45
C SER A 69 5.75 -18.83 -15.77
N VAL A 70 5.59 -17.74 -15.04
CA VAL A 70 6.46 -16.57 -15.06
C VAL A 70 7.08 -16.43 -13.67
N THR A 71 8.40 -16.38 -13.62
CA THR A 71 9.16 -16.04 -12.42
C THR A 71 9.24 -14.54 -12.31
N ILE A 72 8.84 -13.99 -11.17
CA ILE A 72 8.72 -12.55 -10.92
C ILE A 72 9.65 -12.19 -9.76
N THR A 73 10.57 -11.26 -9.98
CA THR A 73 11.42 -10.69 -8.94
C THR A 73 11.19 -9.19 -8.86
N TRP A 74 10.78 -8.71 -7.69
CA TRP A 74 10.58 -7.30 -7.43
C TRP A 74 11.85 -6.66 -6.85
N TYR A 75 12.10 -5.44 -7.28
CA TYR A 75 13.07 -4.51 -6.72
C TYR A 75 12.34 -3.18 -6.49
N PRO A 76 12.85 -2.31 -5.60
CA PRO A 76 12.25 -0.99 -5.40
C PRO A 76 12.10 -0.19 -6.71
N ASP A 77 13.07 -0.35 -7.62
CA ASP A 77 13.21 0.42 -8.84
C ASP A 77 12.63 -0.24 -10.10
N ARG A 78 12.40 -1.56 -10.08
CA ARG A 78 11.98 -2.33 -11.26
C ARG A 78 11.33 -3.66 -10.88
N ILE A 79 10.59 -4.23 -11.82
CA ILE A 79 10.18 -5.64 -11.75
C ILE A 79 10.83 -6.39 -12.91
N VAL A 80 11.41 -7.54 -12.60
CA VAL A 80 12.00 -8.46 -13.58
C VAL A 80 11.10 -9.69 -13.68
N ARG A 81 10.76 -10.08 -14.90
CA ARG A 81 9.93 -11.26 -15.19
C ARG A 81 10.64 -12.17 -16.17
N GLU A 82 10.61 -13.47 -15.91
CA GLU A 82 11.36 -14.47 -16.67
C GLU A 82 10.49 -15.69 -16.96
N SER A 83 10.62 -16.26 -18.15
CA SER A 83 9.96 -17.51 -18.52
C SER A 83 10.76 -18.26 -19.59
N VAL A 84 10.55 -19.57 -19.70
CA VAL A 84 11.13 -20.40 -20.76
C VAL A 84 10.00 -21.05 -21.53
N PHE A 85 9.98 -20.90 -22.85
CA PHE A 85 9.01 -21.56 -23.72
C PHE A 85 9.69 -22.06 -24.99
N GLN A 86 9.64 -23.37 -25.25
CA GLN A 86 10.25 -23.98 -26.43
C GLN A 86 11.70 -23.51 -26.66
N ASP A 87 12.55 -23.64 -25.64
CA ASP A 87 13.96 -23.22 -25.65
C ASP A 87 14.18 -21.71 -25.89
N LEU A 88 13.13 -20.88 -25.92
CA LEU A 88 13.26 -19.44 -25.86
C LEU A 88 13.31 -19.02 -24.39
N TYR A 89 14.38 -18.32 -24.01
CA TYR A 89 14.42 -17.63 -22.73
C TYR A 89 13.89 -16.21 -22.91
N LEU A 90 12.87 -15.90 -22.13
CA LEU A 90 12.09 -14.68 -22.24
C LEU A 90 12.28 -13.86 -20.98
N THR A 91 12.60 -12.58 -21.11
CA THR A 91 12.75 -11.67 -19.98
C THR A 91 12.07 -10.34 -20.26
N SER A 92 11.39 -9.78 -19.26
CA SER A 92 10.99 -8.37 -19.26
C SER A 92 11.50 -7.65 -18.01
N VAL A 93 11.88 -6.39 -18.19
CA VAL A 93 12.24 -5.46 -17.11
C VAL A 93 11.37 -4.22 -17.26
N VAL A 94 10.53 -3.95 -16.26
CA VAL A 94 9.63 -2.78 -16.24
C VAL A 94 10.03 -1.82 -15.12
N ALA A 95 9.92 -0.52 -15.40
CA ALA A 95 10.08 0.56 -14.43
C ALA A 95 9.08 1.70 -14.72
N LEU A 96 8.87 2.57 -13.72
CA LEU A 96 8.23 3.86 -13.94
C LEU A 96 9.29 4.94 -14.14
N ALA A 97 9.15 5.75 -15.19
CA ALA A 97 10.12 6.76 -15.57
C ALA A 97 10.27 7.85 -14.49
N VAL A 98 11.50 8.29 -14.22
CA VAL A 98 11.77 9.29 -13.16
C VAL A 98 11.12 10.61 -13.53
N GLY A 99 10.22 11.10 -12.67
CA GLY A 99 9.58 12.42 -12.81
C GLY A 99 8.64 12.54 -14.02
N LYS A 100 8.21 11.41 -14.60
CA LYS A 100 7.32 11.39 -15.78
C LYS A 100 6.15 10.46 -15.56
N MET A 101 4.99 10.79 -16.13
CA MET A 101 3.80 9.93 -16.09
C MET A 101 3.90 8.83 -17.15
N ALA A 102 4.86 7.91 -16.99
CA ALA A 102 5.08 6.84 -17.96
C ALA A 102 5.65 5.56 -17.34
N ALA A 103 5.22 4.42 -17.88
CA ALA A 103 5.88 3.14 -17.71
C ALA A 103 6.79 2.85 -18.91
N VAL A 104 7.97 2.29 -18.65
CA VAL A 104 8.93 1.85 -19.67
C VAL A 104 9.26 0.38 -19.45
N MET A 105 9.48 -0.34 -20.55
CA MET A 105 9.76 -1.77 -20.50
C MET A 105 10.81 -2.16 -21.53
N LYS A 106 11.75 -2.99 -21.11
CA LYS A 106 12.67 -3.72 -21.98
C LYS A 106 12.24 -5.18 -22.03
N ILE A 107 12.13 -5.75 -23.22
CA ILE A 107 11.81 -7.15 -23.46
C ILE A 107 12.99 -7.79 -24.21
N THR A 108 13.41 -8.97 -23.77
CA THR A 108 14.52 -9.74 -24.35
C THR A 108 14.06 -11.16 -24.63
N ILE A 109 14.41 -11.65 -25.82
CA ILE A 109 14.16 -13.02 -26.27
C ILE A 109 15.51 -13.61 -26.66
N GLU A 110 15.87 -14.74 -26.07
CA GLU A 110 17.11 -15.46 -26.34
C GLU A 110 16.76 -16.85 -26.89
N ASN A 111 17.31 -17.21 -28.04
CA ASN A 111 17.20 -18.57 -28.56
C ASN A 111 18.25 -19.46 -27.89
N ARG A 112 17.82 -20.33 -26.97
CA ARG A 112 18.69 -21.32 -26.30
C ARG A 112 18.66 -22.70 -26.96
N SER A 113 17.98 -22.85 -28.09
CA SER A 113 18.04 -24.08 -28.87
C SER A 113 19.32 -24.14 -29.71
N GLU A 114 19.65 -25.34 -30.18
CA GLU A 114 20.75 -25.56 -31.13
C GLU A 114 20.35 -25.25 -32.59
N ALA A 115 19.08 -24.89 -32.83
CA ALA A 115 18.53 -24.64 -34.16
C ALA A 115 18.20 -23.17 -34.38
N HIS A 116 18.22 -22.72 -35.64
CA HIS A 116 17.63 -21.43 -35.99
C HIS A 116 16.12 -21.43 -35.68
N ARG A 117 15.60 -20.29 -35.23
CA ARG A 117 14.20 -20.10 -34.87
C ARG A 117 13.62 -18.88 -35.57
N HIS A 118 12.43 -19.05 -36.13
CA HIS A 118 11.54 -17.94 -36.46
C HIS A 118 10.61 -17.71 -35.27
N VAL A 119 10.53 -16.47 -34.78
CA VAL A 119 9.73 -16.10 -33.62
C VAL A 119 8.91 -14.87 -33.97
N ALA A 120 7.61 -14.88 -33.66
CA ALA A 120 6.71 -13.75 -33.88
C ALA A 120 6.22 -13.15 -32.55
N PRO A 121 7.06 -12.36 -31.85
CA PRO A 121 6.67 -11.73 -30.60
C PRO A 121 5.79 -10.50 -30.86
N GLY A 122 5.00 -10.13 -29.87
CA GLY A 122 4.18 -8.93 -29.94
C GLY A 122 3.58 -8.54 -28.60
N LEU A 123 2.83 -7.44 -28.63
CA LEU A 123 2.09 -6.92 -27.48
C LEU A 123 0.66 -6.64 -27.90
N ARG A 124 -0.32 -7.07 -27.11
CA ARG A 124 -1.69 -6.53 -27.16
C ARG A 124 -1.81 -5.37 -26.20
N VAL A 125 -2.35 -4.25 -26.68
CA VAL A 125 -2.49 -3.03 -25.90
C VAL A 125 -3.93 -2.60 -25.80
N GLN A 126 -4.29 -1.98 -24.68
CA GLN A 126 -5.61 -1.45 -24.43
C GLN A 126 -5.51 -0.04 -23.85
N GLY A 127 -6.58 0.73 -24.09
CA GLY A 127 -6.85 1.99 -23.41
C GLY A 127 -7.40 1.74 -22.00
N GLY A 128 -8.35 2.55 -21.55
CA GLY A 128 -8.86 2.58 -20.17
C GLY A 128 -8.59 3.91 -19.47
N ILE A 129 -7.86 4.83 -20.12
CA ILE A 129 -7.43 6.09 -19.52
C ILE A 129 -8.61 7.01 -19.29
N THR A 130 -8.64 7.63 -18.13
CA THR A 130 -9.56 8.72 -17.78
C THR A 130 -8.84 9.78 -16.96
N LYS A 131 -9.44 10.96 -16.87
CA LYS A 131 -9.08 12.01 -15.90
C LYS A 131 -10.26 12.22 -14.96
N SER A 132 -10.04 12.07 -13.67
CA SER A 132 -11.04 12.37 -12.64
C SER A 132 -10.49 13.32 -11.59
N LEU A 133 -11.06 14.52 -11.53
CA LEU A 133 -10.80 15.54 -10.51
C LEU A 133 -11.77 15.44 -9.31
N LYS A 134 -12.68 14.45 -9.32
CA LYS A 134 -13.55 14.16 -8.18
C LYS A 134 -12.77 13.33 -7.15
N PRO A 135 -13.18 13.31 -5.86
CA PRO A 135 -12.59 12.41 -4.89
C PRO A 135 -12.69 10.95 -5.35
N TRP A 136 -11.59 10.19 -5.28
CA TRP A 136 -11.61 8.75 -5.60
C TRP A 136 -12.07 7.97 -4.37
N ASN A 137 -13.39 8.02 -4.11
CA ASN A 137 -14.01 7.43 -2.93
C ASN A 137 -14.44 5.96 -3.13
N GLN A 138 -13.77 5.25 -4.04
CA GLN A 138 -14.00 3.84 -4.34
C GLN A 138 -12.66 3.12 -4.28
N ALA A 139 -12.68 1.84 -3.91
CA ALA A 139 -11.47 1.04 -3.82
C ALA A 139 -10.75 0.99 -5.18
N VAL A 140 -11.48 0.71 -6.26
CA VAL A 140 -10.92 0.67 -7.61
C VAL A 140 -10.80 2.11 -8.17
N PRO A 141 -9.63 2.49 -8.72
CA PRO A 141 -9.44 3.78 -9.39
C PRO A 141 -10.41 3.98 -10.56
N PRO A 142 -10.67 5.22 -10.99
CA PRO A 142 -11.54 5.47 -12.13
C PRO A 142 -10.89 5.01 -13.44
N SER A 143 -11.72 4.58 -14.40
CA SER A 143 -11.31 4.29 -15.77
C SER A 143 -12.41 4.63 -16.76
N GLU A 144 -12.03 4.72 -18.03
CA GLU A 144 -12.96 4.87 -19.14
C GLU A 144 -12.70 3.79 -20.20
N GLN A 145 -13.60 2.81 -20.29
CA GLN A 145 -13.39 1.61 -21.12
C GLN A 145 -13.66 1.85 -22.62
N ASP A 146 -14.32 2.95 -22.99
CA ASP A 146 -14.71 3.26 -24.36
C ASP A 146 -13.77 4.24 -25.08
N ASN A 147 -12.52 4.37 -24.63
CA ASN A 147 -11.52 5.22 -25.27
C ASN A 147 -11.49 5.05 -26.81
N SER A 148 -11.34 6.17 -27.52
CA SER A 148 -11.00 6.12 -28.95
C SER A 148 -9.54 5.74 -29.15
N VAL A 149 -9.22 5.02 -30.23
CA VAL A 149 -7.84 4.64 -30.59
C VAL A 149 -7.52 5.15 -31.99
N ALA A 150 -6.33 5.72 -32.15
CA ALA A 150 -5.81 6.16 -33.44
C ALA A 150 -4.33 5.85 -33.57
N TRP A 151 -3.90 5.46 -34.76
CA TRP A 151 -2.49 5.34 -35.11
C TRP A 151 -1.86 6.70 -35.35
N ASN A 152 -0.71 6.96 -34.73
CA ASN A 152 0.15 8.10 -35.02
C ASN A 152 1.38 7.62 -35.79
N ALA A 153 1.38 7.83 -37.11
CA ALA A 153 2.46 7.36 -37.99
C ALA A 153 3.79 8.06 -37.76
N GLU A 154 3.81 9.32 -37.33
CA GLU A 154 5.06 10.04 -37.05
C GLU A 154 5.78 9.45 -35.83
N LYS A 155 5.01 9.18 -34.78
CA LYS A 155 5.54 8.64 -33.51
C LYS A 155 5.62 7.12 -33.47
N GLN A 156 5.07 6.46 -34.49
CA GLN A 156 4.92 5.01 -34.54
C GLN A 156 4.24 4.45 -33.28
N ALA A 157 3.14 5.10 -32.86
CA ALA A 157 2.46 4.82 -31.60
C ALA A 157 0.94 4.78 -31.74
N LEU A 158 0.27 3.99 -30.91
CA LEU A 158 -1.18 4.03 -30.73
C LEU A 158 -1.55 5.07 -29.67
N VAL A 159 -2.55 5.89 -29.98
CA VAL A 159 -3.03 6.98 -29.11
C VAL A 159 -4.44 6.66 -28.65
N PHE A 160 -4.58 6.33 -27.38
CA PHE A 160 -5.85 6.12 -26.70
C PHE A 160 -6.31 7.43 -26.07
N ARG A 161 -7.52 7.90 -26.43
CA ARG A 161 -8.10 9.13 -25.87
C ARG A 161 -9.39 8.83 -25.14
N ALA A 162 -9.50 9.38 -23.94
CA ALA A 162 -10.76 9.49 -23.23
C ALA A 162 -11.79 10.28 -24.06
N ARG A 163 -13.03 9.83 -24.04
CA ARG A 163 -14.21 10.42 -24.67
C ARG A 163 -14.98 11.30 -23.71
N HIS A 164 -14.93 11.00 -22.41
CA HIS A 164 -15.70 11.68 -21.37
C HIS A 164 -14.83 12.54 -20.45
N SER A 165 -13.52 12.59 -20.69
CA SER A 165 -12.56 13.41 -19.96
C SER A 165 -11.35 13.81 -20.82
N SER A 166 -10.54 14.77 -20.37
CA SER A 166 -9.28 15.15 -21.02
C SER A 166 -8.14 14.25 -20.54
N ALA A 167 -7.97 13.10 -21.19
CA ALA A 167 -6.87 12.19 -20.91
C ALA A 167 -6.42 11.43 -22.15
N VAL A 168 -5.11 11.21 -22.26
CA VAL A 168 -4.47 10.51 -23.36
C VAL A 168 -3.44 9.52 -22.82
N SER A 169 -3.45 8.29 -23.35
CA SER A 169 -2.39 7.30 -23.20
C SER A 169 -1.77 7.05 -24.58
N MET A 170 -0.49 7.38 -24.74
CA MET A 170 0.30 7.11 -25.93
C MET A 170 1.17 5.89 -25.68
N GLN A 171 0.95 4.85 -26.46
CA GLN A 171 1.60 3.55 -26.30
C GLN A 171 2.33 3.19 -27.57
N GLY A 172 3.58 2.75 -27.46
CA GLY A 172 4.39 2.40 -28.63
C GLY A 172 5.60 1.56 -28.29
N ALA A 173 6.24 1.04 -29.33
CA ALA A 173 7.34 0.10 -29.21
C ALA A 173 8.53 0.46 -30.11
N TRP A 174 9.73 0.07 -29.68
CA TRP A 174 10.98 0.32 -30.41
C TRP A 174 11.88 -0.92 -30.41
N PRO A 175 12.52 -1.33 -31.52
CA PRO A 175 12.35 -0.82 -32.89
C PRO A 175 10.89 -0.81 -33.35
N PRO A 176 10.52 -0.02 -34.38
CA PRO A 176 9.14 0.05 -34.84
C PRO A 176 8.64 -1.35 -35.19
N ALA A 177 7.41 -1.66 -34.78
CA ALA A 177 6.78 -2.93 -35.10
C ALA A 177 6.57 -3.05 -36.62
N GLU A 178 6.73 -4.26 -37.14
CA GLU A 178 6.48 -4.58 -38.56
C GLU A 178 4.97 -4.58 -38.85
N GLY A 179 4.18 -5.01 -37.88
CA GLY A 179 2.71 -4.98 -37.93
C GLY A 179 2.14 -4.16 -36.79
N VAL A 180 1.29 -3.19 -37.13
CA VAL A 180 0.47 -2.45 -36.17
C VAL A 180 -0.99 -2.54 -36.60
N ASP A 181 -1.84 -3.02 -35.70
CA ASP A 181 -3.29 -2.93 -35.84
C ASP A 181 -3.87 -2.00 -34.76
N ARG A 182 -5.19 -1.98 -34.60
CA ARG A 182 -5.86 -1.07 -33.65
C ARG A 182 -5.48 -1.31 -32.19
N ASN A 183 -4.85 -2.44 -31.86
CA ASN A 183 -4.58 -2.83 -30.47
C ASN A 183 -3.37 -3.77 -30.31
N SER A 184 -2.44 -3.80 -31.26
CA SER A 184 -1.24 -4.63 -31.15
C SER A 184 -0.03 -4.11 -31.91
N PHE A 185 1.14 -4.52 -31.42
CA PHE A 185 2.45 -4.38 -32.04
C PHE A 185 2.99 -5.79 -32.32
N ARG A 186 3.46 -6.05 -33.55
CA ARG A 186 3.91 -7.37 -33.99
C ARG A 186 5.25 -7.31 -34.72
N TYR A 187 6.06 -8.34 -34.52
CA TYR A 187 7.39 -8.49 -35.11
C TYR A 187 7.53 -9.88 -35.74
N ALA A 188 8.47 -10.03 -36.66
CA ALA A 188 8.90 -11.32 -37.19
C ALA A 188 10.43 -11.41 -37.12
N VAL A 189 10.94 -12.23 -36.21
CA VAL A 189 12.36 -12.25 -35.84
C VAL A 189 12.97 -13.60 -36.18
N GLN A 190 14.12 -13.55 -36.85
CA GLN A 190 14.97 -14.72 -37.06
C GLN A 190 16.09 -14.72 -36.01
N LEU A 191 16.21 -15.81 -35.26
CA LEU A 191 17.19 -15.97 -34.19
C LEU A 191 18.08 -17.18 -34.45
N GLU A 192 19.38 -16.93 -34.62
CA GLU A 192 20.40 -17.98 -34.61
C GLU A 192 20.53 -18.62 -33.22
N PRO A 193 21.10 -19.84 -33.10
CA PRO A 193 21.43 -20.45 -31.82
C PRO A 193 22.26 -19.51 -30.93
N GLY A 194 21.82 -19.29 -29.69
CA GLY A 194 22.44 -18.39 -28.72
C GLY A 194 22.22 -16.89 -28.97
N ALA A 195 21.53 -16.50 -30.04
CA ALA A 195 21.27 -15.10 -30.35
C ALA A 195 20.19 -14.51 -29.43
N GLN A 196 20.32 -13.22 -29.16
CA GLN A 196 19.35 -12.42 -28.42
C GLN A 196 18.75 -11.33 -29.30
N TRP A 197 17.46 -11.08 -29.15
CA TRP A 197 16.77 -9.93 -29.72
C TRP A 197 15.99 -9.18 -28.64
N GLN A 198 15.94 -7.86 -28.80
CA GLN A 198 15.39 -6.94 -27.80
C GLN A 198 14.48 -5.92 -28.46
N PHE A 199 13.40 -5.60 -27.77
CA PHE A 199 12.54 -4.47 -28.09
C PHE A 199 12.05 -3.81 -26.80
N TYR A 200 11.49 -2.63 -26.94
CA TYR A 200 11.13 -1.73 -25.86
C TYR A 200 9.68 -1.30 -26.02
N TYR A 201 9.05 -0.97 -24.90
CA TYR A 201 7.68 -0.45 -24.87
C TYR A 201 7.60 0.74 -23.92
N VAL A 202 6.82 1.75 -24.31
CA VAL A 202 6.50 2.92 -23.48
C VAL A 202 5.00 3.14 -23.47
N ASN A 203 4.43 3.37 -22.28
CA ASN A 203 3.08 3.90 -22.09
C ASN A 203 3.19 5.25 -21.38
N ALA A 204 2.96 6.34 -22.11
CA ALA A 204 3.01 7.71 -21.61
C ALA A 204 1.61 8.30 -21.48
N ILE A 205 1.34 8.93 -20.34
CA ILE A 205 0.05 9.54 -20.01
C ILE A 205 0.19 11.07 -20.01
N GLY A 206 -0.85 11.77 -20.48
CA GLY A 206 -0.97 13.23 -20.41
C GLY A 206 -2.41 13.69 -20.59
N GLU A 207 -2.67 14.98 -20.39
CA GLU A 207 -4.02 15.54 -20.58
C GLU A 207 -4.42 15.58 -22.06
N ASN A 208 -3.44 15.74 -22.94
CA ASN A 208 -3.60 15.81 -24.38
C ASN A 208 -2.46 15.07 -25.11
N VAL A 209 -2.60 14.97 -26.43
CA VAL A 209 -1.69 14.22 -27.31
C VAL A 209 -0.28 14.79 -27.29
N ASN A 210 -0.12 16.11 -27.16
CA ASN A 210 1.18 16.77 -27.18
C ASN A 210 1.95 16.50 -25.89
N GLU A 211 1.28 16.57 -24.74
CA GLU A 211 1.87 16.25 -23.44
C GLU A 211 2.31 14.78 -23.38
N ALA A 212 1.39 13.84 -23.69
CA ALA A 212 1.72 12.42 -23.75
C ALA A 212 2.84 12.13 -24.76
N GLY A 213 2.80 12.80 -25.92
CA GLY A 213 3.80 12.70 -26.98
C GLY A 213 5.19 13.19 -26.57
N THR A 214 5.27 14.29 -25.83
CA THR A 214 6.54 14.83 -25.33
C THR A 214 7.21 13.85 -24.35
N VAL A 215 6.41 13.26 -23.45
CA VAL A 215 6.89 12.23 -22.53
C VAL A 215 7.34 10.97 -23.29
N TYR A 216 6.55 10.53 -24.26
CA TYR A 216 6.85 9.36 -25.10
C TYR A 216 8.16 9.53 -25.88
N ASP A 217 8.34 10.64 -26.59
CA ASP A 217 9.52 10.92 -27.42
C ASP A 217 10.81 10.93 -26.58
N ALA A 218 10.72 11.45 -25.35
CA ALA A 218 11.84 11.52 -24.42
C ALA A 218 12.28 10.15 -23.88
N LEU A 219 11.51 9.08 -24.11
CA LEU A 219 11.71 7.76 -23.50
C LEU A 219 11.93 6.66 -24.54
N ILE A 220 11.12 6.62 -25.59
CA ILE A 220 11.00 5.43 -26.45
C ILE A 220 12.31 5.01 -27.13
N ARG A 221 13.19 5.96 -27.43
CA ARG A 221 14.49 5.71 -28.07
C ARG A 221 15.62 5.36 -27.11
N ASP A 222 15.45 5.57 -25.80
CA ASP A 222 16.46 5.30 -24.78
C ASP A 222 15.85 4.75 -23.48
N VAL A 223 15.08 3.67 -23.61
CA VAL A 223 14.52 2.96 -22.44
C VAL A 223 15.63 2.40 -21.54
N THR A 224 16.74 1.93 -22.10
CA THR A 224 17.87 1.41 -21.30
C THR A 224 18.51 2.52 -20.44
N GLY A 225 18.72 3.72 -21.00
CA GLY A 225 19.18 4.89 -20.23
C GLY A 225 18.18 5.31 -19.16
N GLU A 226 16.88 5.25 -19.45
CA GLU A 226 15.85 5.52 -18.44
C GLU A 226 15.90 4.50 -17.28
N LEU A 227 16.03 3.20 -17.56
CA LEU A 227 16.18 2.16 -16.52
C LEU A 227 17.39 2.44 -15.62
N ALA A 228 18.51 2.86 -16.18
CA ALA A 228 19.69 3.26 -15.42
C ALA A 228 19.42 4.51 -14.56
N ARG A 229 18.68 5.50 -15.09
CA ARG A 229 18.28 6.70 -14.36
C ARG A 229 17.35 6.38 -13.20
N VAL A 230 16.38 5.49 -13.39
CA VAL A 230 15.46 5.02 -12.34
C VAL A 230 16.25 4.36 -11.21
N ARG A 231 17.19 3.46 -11.53
CA ARG A 231 18.07 2.83 -10.54
C ARG A 231 18.89 3.85 -9.74
N SER A 232 19.47 4.84 -10.43
CA SER A 232 20.25 5.91 -9.78
C SER A 232 19.39 6.77 -8.85
N ASN A 233 18.18 7.14 -9.30
CA ASN A 233 17.24 7.91 -8.50
C ASN A 233 16.81 7.15 -7.24
N TRP A 234 16.48 5.87 -7.36
CA TRP A 234 16.12 5.04 -6.20
C TRP A 234 17.31 4.80 -5.25
N ASN A 235 18.53 4.62 -5.76
CA ASN A 235 19.71 4.57 -4.88
C ASN A 235 19.89 5.87 -4.08
N THR A 236 19.58 7.01 -4.69
CA THR A 236 19.61 8.31 -4.00
C THR A 236 18.50 8.42 -2.97
N GLU A 237 17.30 7.96 -3.31
CA GLU A 237 16.15 7.87 -2.40
C GLU A 237 16.48 7.03 -1.16
N LEU A 238 16.96 5.80 -1.35
CA LEU A 238 17.26 4.85 -0.27
C LEU A 238 18.33 5.36 0.68
N ARG A 239 19.36 6.07 0.16
CA ARG A 239 20.38 6.70 1.01
C ARG A 239 19.79 7.85 1.82
N ALA A 240 18.91 8.64 1.21
CA ALA A 240 18.30 9.79 1.87
C ALA A 240 17.48 9.39 3.11
N LEU A 241 16.92 8.18 3.15
CA LEU A 241 16.21 7.66 4.33
C LEU A 241 17.04 7.70 5.63
N PHE A 242 18.38 7.64 5.52
CA PHE A 242 19.29 7.54 6.67
C PHE A 242 20.34 8.67 6.68
N THR A 243 20.14 9.72 5.86
CA THR A 243 21.10 10.82 5.73
C THR A 243 20.52 12.07 6.40
N PRO A 244 21.15 12.59 7.47
CA PRO A 244 20.75 13.87 8.07
C PRO A 244 20.79 15.02 7.05
N ASP A 245 19.92 16.01 7.23
CA ASP A 245 19.84 17.24 6.42
C ASP A 245 19.72 17.01 4.90
N ASN A 246 19.16 15.87 4.50
CA ASN A 246 18.93 15.56 3.09
C ASN A 246 17.78 16.41 2.52
N VAL A 247 17.77 16.63 1.20
CA VAL A 247 16.72 17.42 0.54
C VAL A 247 15.44 16.64 0.23
N ARG A 248 15.43 15.32 0.46
CA ARG A 248 14.32 14.44 0.09
C ARG A 248 13.34 14.24 1.24
N TYR A 249 13.70 14.49 2.49
CA TYR A 249 12.89 14.25 3.68
C TYR A 249 13.14 15.34 4.71
N SER A 250 12.16 15.60 5.60
CA SER A 250 12.32 16.58 6.67
C SER A 250 13.06 16.05 7.91
N GLY A 251 13.35 14.75 7.94
CA GLY A 251 14.23 14.11 8.92
C GLY A 251 14.91 12.88 8.32
N GLU A 252 15.24 11.92 9.17
CA GLU A 252 15.96 10.71 8.83
C GLU A 252 15.65 9.57 9.81
N LEU A 253 15.88 8.34 9.37
CA LEU A 253 15.87 7.15 10.21
C LEU A 253 17.28 6.86 10.75
N PRO A 254 17.41 6.27 11.94
CA PRO A 254 18.70 5.85 12.45
C PRO A 254 19.31 4.74 11.59
N LEU A 255 20.64 4.69 11.49
CA LEU A 255 21.30 3.56 10.83
C LEU A 255 21.39 2.37 11.81
N LEU A 256 20.83 1.22 11.43
CA LEU A 256 21.01 -0.01 12.19
C LEU A 256 22.40 -0.61 11.97
N ILE A 257 23.19 -0.73 13.04
CA ILE A 257 24.48 -1.42 13.04
C ILE A 257 24.27 -2.85 13.55
N THR A 258 24.43 -3.83 12.66
CA THR A 258 24.30 -5.25 12.98
C THR A 258 25.14 -6.08 12.02
N GLU A 259 25.68 -7.20 12.49
CA GLU A 259 26.35 -8.20 11.66
C GLU A 259 25.36 -9.16 10.97
N ASP A 260 24.13 -9.25 11.49
CA ASP A 260 23.05 -10.08 10.96
C ASP A 260 22.44 -9.45 9.69
N ALA A 261 22.63 -10.13 8.56
CA ALA A 261 22.17 -9.65 7.26
C ALA A 261 20.63 -9.65 7.13
N ASP A 262 19.94 -10.58 7.78
CA ASP A 262 18.49 -10.74 7.69
C ASP A 262 17.80 -9.66 8.52
N ILE A 263 18.28 -9.40 9.73
CA ILE A 263 17.82 -8.27 10.55
C ILE A 263 18.06 -6.95 9.82
N ARG A 264 19.22 -6.79 9.17
CA ARG A 264 19.54 -5.59 8.39
C ARG A 264 18.58 -5.41 7.21
N LYS A 265 18.32 -6.49 6.45
CA LYS A 265 17.36 -6.47 5.35
C LYS A 265 15.97 -6.13 5.83
N LEU A 266 15.51 -6.75 6.93
CA LEU A 266 14.20 -6.47 7.54
C LEU A 266 14.06 -5.00 7.93
N TYR A 267 15.08 -4.43 8.58
CA TYR A 267 15.10 -3.02 8.95
C TYR A 267 14.97 -2.08 7.73
N TRP A 268 15.76 -2.34 6.68
CA TRP A 268 15.69 -1.57 5.45
C TRP A 268 14.37 -1.75 4.70
N MET A 269 13.79 -2.96 4.70
CA MET A 269 12.48 -3.23 4.10
C MET A 269 11.36 -2.48 4.85
N GLY A 270 11.42 -2.39 6.18
CA GLY A 270 10.48 -1.60 6.97
C GLY A 270 10.54 -0.11 6.63
N ALA A 271 11.75 0.45 6.53
CA ALA A 271 11.96 1.84 6.07
C ALA A 271 11.47 2.06 4.63
N LEU A 272 11.77 1.12 3.74
CA LEU A 272 11.35 1.16 2.35
C LEU A 272 9.83 1.13 2.20
N GLY A 273 9.11 0.33 3.00
CA GLY A 273 7.65 0.23 2.91
C GLY A 273 6.96 1.60 2.97
N VAL A 274 7.36 2.43 3.93
CA VAL A 274 6.85 3.80 4.08
C VAL A 274 7.34 4.72 2.96
N ALA A 275 8.61 4.63 2.58
CA ALA A 275 9.16 5.42 1.47
C ALA A 275 8.46 5.10 0.14
N TYR A 276 8.05 3.85 -0.07
CA TYR A 276 7.29 3.40 -1.24
C TYR A 276 5.93 4.08 -1.30
N SER A 277 5.29 4.24 -0.14
CA SER A 277 4.03 4.98 0.05
C SER A 277 4.10 6.46 -0.32
N LYS A 278 5.28 7.06 -0.43
CA LYS A 278 5.42 8.49 -0.73
C LYS A 278 4.75 8.90 -2.05
N ARG A 279 4.07 10.05 -2.03
CA ARG A 279 3.60 10.78 -3.21
C ARG A 279 4.03 12.23 -3.17
N CYS A 280 4.61 12.66 -4.29
CA CYS A 280 5.04 14.03 -4.54
C CYS A 280 4.37 14.55 -5.83
N HIS A 281 3.05 14.38 -5.92
CA HIS A 281 2.31 14.80 -7.10
C HIS A 281 2.05 16.32 -7.09
N PRO A 282 2.38 17.08 -8.14
CA PRO A 282 2.20 18.54 -8.17
C PRO A 282 0.75 19.00 -7.98
N LEU A 283 -0.22 18.17 -8.34
CA LEU A 283 -1.65 18.46 -8.16
C LEU A 283 -2.19 18.08 -6.78
N SER A 284 -1.36 17.57 -5.86
CA SER A 284 -1.82 17.33 -4.51
C SER A 284 -2.08 18.64 -3.78
N VAL A 285 -3.29 18.78 -3.23
CA VAL A 285 -3.64 19.90 -2.34
C VAL A 285 -2.94 19.82 -0.97
N HIS A 286 -2.19 18.74 -0.72
CA HIS A 286 -1.45 18.49 0.51
C HIS A 286 0.06 18.67 0.34
N GLY A 287 0.53 18.86 -0.89
CA GLY A 287 1.95 18.73 -1.21
C GLY A 287 2.35 17.26 -1.15
N ARG A 288 3.40 16.96 -0.37
CA ARG A 288 3.80 15.56 -0.16
C ARG A 288 2.79 14.85 0.74
N THR A 289 2.46 13.61 0.37
CA THR A 289 1.63 12.71 1.19
C THR A 289 2.20 11.29 1.15
N TYR A 290 1.59 10.37 1.90
CA TYR A 290 1.88 8.94 1.89
C TYR A 290 0.59 8.17 1.63
N ASP A 291 0.53 7.49 0.49
CA ASP A 291 -0.60 6.65 0.10
C ASP A 291 -0.60 5.34 0.86
N THR A 292 -1.79 4.79 1.07
CA THR A 292 -1.95 3.57 1.86
C THR A 292 -1.99 2.28 1.04
N LEU A 293 -2.85 2.17 0.01
CA LEU A 293 -3.22 0.86 -0.59
C LEU A 293 -2.78 0.67 -2.06
N MET A 294 -1.66 1.30 -2.44
CA MET A 294 -1.09 1.13 -3.78
C MET A 294 -0.60 -0.32 -4.01
N PRO A 295 -0.46 -0.77 -5.27
CA PRO A 295 -0.70 -0.04 -6.52
C PRO A 295 -2.13 -0.21 -7.02
N ARG A 296 -3.01 -0.94 -6.34
CA ARG A 296 -4.30 -1.37 -6.92
C ARG A 296 -5.49 -0.59 -6.37
N TYR A 297 -5.53 -0.38 -5.06
CA TYR A 297 -6.70 0.16 -4.40
C TYR A 297 -6.42 1.54 -3.80
N TRP A 298 -7.42 2.41 -3.74
CA TRP A 298 -7.37 3.68 -3.02
C TRP A 298 -6.10 4.51 -3.32
N GLN A 299 -5.68 4.57 -4.58
CA GLN A 299 -4.40 5.14 -5.03
C GLN A 299 -4.24 6.67 -4.82
N SER A 300 -5.23 7.34 -4.21
CA SER A 300 -5.14 8.74 -3.81
C SER A 300 -5.41 8.96 -2.32
N ALA A 301 -5.60 7.88 -1.57
CA ALA A 301 -6.05 7.89 -0.19
C ALA A 301 -4.90 7.77 0.80
N MET A 302 -5.04 8.50 1.90
CA MET A 302 -4.28 8.32 3.13
C MET A 302 -5.26 7.95 4.24
N VAL A 303 -5.18 6.72 4.72
CA VAL A 303 -6.04 6.15 5.77
C VAL A 303 -5.39 6.39 7.13
N LEU A 304 -6.18 6.88 8.10
CA LEU A 304 -5.70 7.18 9.45
C LEU A 304 -5.13 5.95 10.16
N TRP A 305 -5.83 4.82 10.05
CA TRP A 305 -5.44 3.58 10.70
C TRP A 305 -4.06 3.13 10.23
N ASP A 306 -3.86 2.99 8.93
CA ASP A 306 -2.61 2.50 8.35
C ASP A 306 -1.44 3.47 8.59
N TYR A 307 -1.69 4.78 8.51
CA TYR A 307 -0.67 5.78 8.85
C TYR A 307 -0.24 5.64 10.33
N SER A 308 -1.19 5.33 11.22
CA SER A 308 -0.88 5.14 12.64
C SER A 308 -0.01 3.90 12.91
N LEU A 309 -0.14 2.84 12.12
CA LEU A 309 0.70 1.63 12.25
C LEU A 309 2.17 1.89 11.90
N SER A 310 2.44 2.91 11.10
CA SER A 310 3.79 3.33 10.68
C SER A 310 4.23 4.67 11.31
N ALA A 311 3.51 5.14 12.34
CA ALA A 311 3.73 6.44 12.97
C ALA A 311 5.19 6.70 13.43
N PRO A 312 5.93 5.74 14.02
CA PRO A 312 7.32 5.99 14.41
C PRO A 312 8.22 6.31 13.21
N VAL A 313 8.01 5.63 12.07
CA VAL A 313 8.78 5.88 10.84
C VAL A 313 8.46 7.27 10.31
N HIS A 314 7.19 7.66 10.27
CA HIS A 314 6.78 9.01 9.85
C HIS A 314 7.34 10.12 10.75
N ALA A 315 7.31 9.92 12.06
CA ALA A 315 7.78 10.90 13.03
C ALA A 315 9.30 11.16 12.93
N LEU A 316 10.06 10.14 12.56
CA LEU A 316 11.52 10.23 12.37
C LEU A 316 11.87 10.71 10.95
N LEU A 317 11.30 10.07 9.93
CA LEU A 317 11.67 10.28 8.53
C LEU A 317 11.11 11.59 7.96
N ASP A 318 9.86 11.93 8.23
CA ASP A 318 9.22 13.11 7.64
C ASP A 318 8.28 13.85 8.61
N PRO A 319 8.79 14.30 9.77
CA PRO A 319 7.98 14.90 10.84
C PRO A 319 7.16 16.12 10.39
N ILE A 320 7.65 16.91 9.43
CA ILE A 320 6.89 18.07 8.91
C ILE A 320 5.63 17.61 8.20
N VAL A 321 5.72 16.54 7.39
CA VAL A 321 4.57 15.99 6.68
C VAL A 321 3.61 15.30 7.65
N MET A 322 4.12 14.58 8.64
CA MET A 322 3.30 13.97 9.69
C MET A 322 2.49 15.02 10.45
N ARG A 323 3.12 16.12 10.89
CA ARG A 323 2.43 17.23 11.56
C ARG A 323 1.36 17.85 10.67
N ALA A 324 1.66 18.12 9.40
CA ALA A 324 0.71 18.69 8.45
C ALA A 324 -0.51 17.78 8.23
N SER A 325 -0.30 16.45 8.20
CA SER A 325 -1.37 15.45 8.14
C SER A 325 -2.21 15.44 9.42
N LEU A 326 -1.59 15.46 10.60
CA LEU A 326 -2.29 15.57 11.89
C LEU A 326 -3.16 16.82 11.96
N GLU A 327 -2.62 18.00 11.64
CA GLU A 327 -3.37 19.26 11.63
C GLU A 327 -4.52 19.26 10.62
N ARG A 328 -4.42 18.48 9.54
CA ARG A 328 -5.53 18.28 8.59
C ARG A 328 -6.62 17.41 9.22
N TRP A 329 -6.27 16.28 9.83
CA TRP A 329 -7.26 15.41 10.44
C TRP A 329 -7.90 16.01 11.69
N LEU A 330 -7.22 16.90 12.41
CA LEU A 330 -7.86 17.71 13.47
C LEU A 330 -8.94 18.67 12.95
N ARG A 331 -8.88 19.07 11.68
CA ARG A 331 -9.95 19.85 11.01
C ARG A 331 -11.04 18.98 10.40
N MET A 332 -10.73 17.70 10.18
CA MET A 332 -11.66 16.74 9.61
C MET A 332 -12.56 16.18 10.71
N ASP A 333 -13.80 15.87 10.36
CA ASP A 333 -14.64 15.03 11.20
C ASP A 333 -14.18 13.56 11.08
N VAL A 334 -13.25 13.17 11.94
CA VAL A 334 -12.74 11.78 12.03
C VAL A 334 -13.79 10.79 12.52
N HIS A 335 -14.97 11.25 12.97
CA HIS A 335 -16.11 10.39 13.30
C HIS A 335 -17.08 10.19 12.12
N LYS A 336 -16.71 10.70 10.94
CA LYS A 336 -17.43 10.47 9.68
C LYS A 336 -16.61 9.75 8.61
N TYR A 337 -15.29 9.94 8.61
CA TYR A 337 -14.38 9.46 7.58
C TYR A 337 -13.19 8.71 8.17
N PHE A 338 -12.68 7.68 7.49
CA PHE A 338 -11.49 6.93 7.90
C PHE A 338 -10.17 7.53 7.38
N GLY A 339 -10.25 8.49 6.46
CA GLY A 339 -9.09 8.98 5.75
C GLY A 339 -9.35 10.25 4.97
N THR A 340 -8.33 10.71 4.28
CA THR A 340 -8.40 11.84 3.33
C THR A 340 -7.83 11.41 1.99
N GLU A 341 -8.32 11.98 0.89
CA GLU A 341 -7.66 11.87 -0.40
C GLU A 341 -6.88 13.14 -0.77
N TYR A 342 -5.78 12.98 -1.49
CA TYR A 342 -4.79 14.06 -1.64
C TYR A 342 -5.05 15.02 -2.82
N LEU A 343 -5.95 14.69 -3.75
CA LEU A 343 -6.23 15.52 -4.93
C LEU A 343 -7.21 16.64 -4.61
N THR A 344 -8.25 16.38 -3.82
CA THR A 344 -9.26 17.39 -3.46
C THR A 344 -9.20 17.76 -1.97
N GLY A 345 -8.56 16.95 -1.13
CA GLY A 345 -8.51 17.11 0.31
C GLY A 345 -9.78 16.64 1.03
N SER A 346 -10.65 15.92 0.34
CA SER A 346 -11.92 15.44 0.87
C SER A 346 -11.69 14.28 1.83
N GLY A 347 -12.55 14.19 2.85
CA GLY A 347 -12.66 12.97 3.66
C GLY A 347 -13.19 11.81 2.83
N ILE A 348 -12.70 10.59 3.08
CA ILE A 348 -13.07 9.37 2.36
C ILE A 348 -13.60 8.29 3.31
N GLY A 349 -14.51 7.49 2.78
CA GLY A 349 -15.09 6.32 3.46
C GLY A 349 -15.94 6.62 4.70
N PRO A 350 -16.43 5.55 5.38
CA PRO A 350 -17.16 5.66 6.64
C PRO A 350 -16.22 5.92 7.83
N TRP A 351 -16.80 6.04 9.02
CA TRP A 351 -16.07 6.09 10.29
C TRP A 351 -15.54 4.72 10.68
N TYR A 352 -14.26 4.68 11.06
CA TYR A 352 -13.63 3.54 11.74
C TYR A 352 -13.42 3.83 13.22
N ALA A 353 -13.76 2.85 14.06
CA ALA A 353 -13.72 2.96 15.51
C ALA A 353 -12.31 3.23 16.06
N VAL A 354 -11.27 2.88 15.31
CA VAL A 354 -9.86 3.10 15.64
C VAL A 354 -9.45 4.59 15.63
N ASN A 355 -10.22 5.46 14.98
CA ASN A 355 -9.75 6.81 14.61
C ASN A 355 -9.30 7.66 15.80
N ASP A 356 -10.01 7.61 16.94
CA ASP A 356 -9.63 8.36 18.14
C ASP A 356 -8.27 7.88 18.68
N TYR A 357 -8.07 6.56 18.78
CA TYR A 357 -6.80 5.96 19.17
C TYR A 357 -5.69 6.30 18.18
N ALA A 358 -5.95 6.16 16.87
CA ALA A 358 -4.99 6.49 15.83
C ALA A 358 -4.51 7.94 15.94
N MET A 359 -5.44 8.89 16.15
CA MET A 359 -5.10 10.30 16.34
C MET A 359 -4.24 10.54 17.59
N VAL A 360 -4.59 9.95 18.73
CA VAL A 360 -3.82 10.10 19.97
C VAL A 360 -2.45 9.44 19.85
N SER A 361 -2.38 8.21 19.33
CA SER A 361 -1.14 7.44 19.14
C SER A 361 -0.17 8.16 18.20
N MET A 362 -0.64 8.65 17.06
CA MET A 362 0.17 9.41 16.12
C MET A 362 0.67 10.73 16.73
N ALA A 363 -0.21 11.51 17.36
CA ALA A 363 0.19 12.78 17.98
C ALA A 363 1.21 12.57 19.12
N TYR A 364 0.99 11.56 19.96
CA TYR A 364 1.92 11.19 21.03
C TYR A 364 3.28 10.74 20.47
N THR A 365 3.28 9.92 19.42
CA THR A 365 4.49 9.46 18.74
C THR A 365 5.25 10.63 18.11
N TYR A 366 4.56 11.52 17.40
CA TYR A 366 5.14 12.75 16.83
C TYR A 366 5.82 13.60 17.92
N LEU A 367 5.11 13.89 19.01
CA LEU A 367 5.63 14.71 20.11
C LEU A 367 6.86 14.09 20.78
N ARG A 368 6.86 12.77 20.98
CA ARG A 368 7.99 12.06 21.61
C ARG A 368 9.27 12.07 20.76
N TRP A 369 9.14 11.95 19.45
CA TRP A 369 10.30 11.92 18.55
C TRP A 369 10.77 13.30 18.11
N SER A 370 9.85 14.24 17.89
CA SER A 370 10.19 15.61 17.46
C SER A 370 10.57 16.54 18.62
N GLY A 371 10.06 16.27 19.83
CA GLY A 371 10.18 17.20 20.97
C GLY A 371 9.37 18.49 20.83
N ASP A 372 8.48 18.62 19.83
CA ASP A 372 7.69 19.83 19.54
C ASP A 372 6.50 20.00 20.50
N LEU A 373 6.76 20.11 21.80
CA LEU A 373 5.73 20.30 22.82
C LEU A 373 4.97 21.62 22.66
N ALA A 374 5.54 22.60 21.98
CA ALA A 374 4.86 23.85 21.65
C ALA A 374 3.62 23.61 20.76
N TRP A 375 3.62 22.55 19.96
CA TRP A 375 2.48 22.16 19.12
C TRP A 375 1.21 21.86 19.91
N LEU A 376 1.31 21.42 21.17
CA LEU A 376 0.13 21.21 22.03
C LEU A 376 -0.74 22.46 22.19
N LYS A 377 -0.11 23.65 22.12
CA LYS A 377 -0.78 24.96 22.20
C LYS A 377 -1.25 25.47 20.85
N HIS A 378 -0.85 24.84 19.74
CA HIS A 378 -1.31 25.21 18.41
C HIS A 378 -2.83 25.06 18.34
N ARG A 379 -3.50 26.01 17.67
CA ARG A 379 -4.96 26.06 17.57
C ARG A 379 -5.39 25.74 16.15
N THR A 380 -6.33 24.81 16.05
CA THR A 380 -7.04 24.48 14.84
C THR A 380 -8.48 24.99 15.00
N GLY A 381 -8.76 26.14 14.40
CA GLY A 381 -9.97 26.91 14.71
C GLY A 381 -9.92 27.43 16.16
N HIS A 382 -10.96 27.16 16.94
CA HIS A 382 -11.05 27.59 18.34
C HIS A 382 -10.51 26.59 19.35
N THR A 383 -10.02 25.42 18.92
CA THR A 383 -9.58 24.35 19.81
C THR A 383 -8.08 24.10 19.66
N SER A 384 -7.38 23.97 20.78
CA SER A 384 -5.96 23.60 20.82
C SER A 384 -5.77 22.11 20.57
N VAL A 385 -4.58 21.72 20.10
CA VAL A 385 -4.20 20.30 19.93
C VAL A 385 -4.40 19.53 21.24
N GLN A 386 -3.97 20.08 22.38
CA GLN A 386 -4.15 19.47 23.69
C GLN A 386 -5.63 19.18 24.03
N GLU A 387 -6.53 20.11 23.72
CA GLU A 387 -7.98 19.94 23.91
C GLU A 387 -8.58 18.90 22.96
N PHE A 388 -8.09 18.80 21.71
CA PHE A 388 -8.47 17.71 20.80
C PHE A 388 -8.07 16.34 21.36
N LEU A 389 -6.81 16.19 21.78
CA LEU A 389 -6.31 14.92 22.33
C LEU A 389 -7.07 14.50 23.58
N SER A 390 -7.38 15.46 24.47
CA SER A 390 -8.21 15.21 25.66
C SER A 390 -9.61 14.72 25.30
N ARG A 391 -10.23 15.27 24.24
CA ARG A 391 -11.53 14.82 23.75
C ARG A 391 -11.45 13.42 23.17
N TYR A 392 -10.48 13.14 22.29
CA TYR A 392 -10.32 11.81 21.70
C TYR A 392 -10.08 10.73 22.76
N ALA A 393 -9.25 11.01 23.78
CA ALA A 393 -8.98 10.07 24.86
C ALA A 393 -10.22 9.68 25.70
N LEU A 394 -11.26 10.52 25.70
CA LEU A 394 -12.50 10.29 26.46
C LEU A 394 -13.72 10.03 25.57
N ASN A 395 -13.57 10.12 24.25
CA ASN A 395 -14.69 10.04 23.31
C ASN A 395 -15.42 8.68 23.38
N TRP A 396 -14.68 7.61 23.67
CA TRP A 396 -15.22 6.26 23.85
C TRP A 396 -16.36 6.18 24.86
N LYS A 397 -16.43 7.11 25.84
CA LYS A 397 -17.51 7.17 26.82
C LYS A 397 -18.88 7.39 26.20
N GLN A 398 -18.95 7.98 24.99
CA GLN A 398 -20.19 8.11 24.23
C GLN A 398 -20.73 6.76 23.74
N PHE A 399 -19.86 5.75 23.64
CA PHE A 399 -20.20 4.39 23.20
C PHE A 399 -20.30 3.41 24.37
N LYS A 400 -20.20 3.90 25.62
CA LYS A 400 -20.15 3.07 26.83
C LYS A 400 -21.46 2.29 27.00
N GLN A 401 -21.31 0.99 27.17
CA GLN A 401 -22.39 0.04 27.42
C GLN A 401 -22.54 -0.24 28.93
N PRO A 402 -23.63 -0.91 29.37
CA PRO A 402 -23.83 -1.26 30.77
C PRO A 402 -22.71 -2.09 31.39
N SER A 403 -21.95 -2.84 30.59
CA SER A 403 -20.76 -3.59 31.03
C SER A 403 -19.62 -2.71 31.53
N GLY A 404 -19.60 -1.43 31.12
CA GLY A 404 -18.49 -0.51 31.39
C GLY A 404 -17.55 -0.29 30.19
N LEU A 405 -17.61 -1.15 29.17
CA LEU A 405 -16.82 -1.07 27.94
C LEU A 405 -17.50 -0.22 26.86
N ALA A 406 -16.73 0.28 25.90
CA ALA A 406 -17.26 0.86 24.67
C ALA A 406 -17.71 -0.23 23.69
N GLY A 407 -18.92 -0.07 23.16
CA GLY A 407 -19.46 -0.89 22.07
C GLY A 407 -19.32 -0.16 20.72
N TYR A 408 -18.42 -0.63 19.87
CA TYR A 408 -18.02 0.04 18.63
C TYR A 408 -18.89 -0.27 17.41
N GLY A 409 -20.06 -0.87 17.61
CA GLY A 409 -21.01 -1.15 16.53
C GLY A 409 -20.68 -2.43 15.78
N THR A 410 -20.83 -2.41 14.46
CA THR A 410 -20.84 -3.63 13.64
C THR A 410 -19.56 -3.77 12.81
N LEU A 411 -19.55 -4.73 11.89
CA LEU A 411 -18.46 -5.02 10.96
C LEU A 411 -17.93 -3.78 10.23
N TYR A 412 -18.81 -2.85 9.86
CA TYR A 412 -18.44 -1.62 9.15
C TYR A 412 -17.56 -0.66 9.97
N ASN A 413 -17.56 -0.79 11.29
CA ASN A 413 -16.81 0.08 12.19
C ASN A 413 -15.48 -0.55 12.65
N LEU A 414 -15.35 -1.87 12.49
CA LEU A 414 -14.30 -2.71 13.06
C LEU A 414 -13.62 -3.51 11.95
N LEU A 415 -13.72 -4.85 11.97
CA LEU A 415 -13.16 -5.75 10.97
C LEU A 415 -14.30 -6.28 10.09
N GLU A 416 -14.40 -5.76 8.87
CA GLU A 416 -15.48 -6.09 7.92
C GLU A 416 -15.53 -7.56 7.51
N CYS A 417 -14.46 -8.31 7.77
CA CYS A 417 -14.28 -9.71 7.36
C CYS A 417 -14.41 -10.73 8.50
N VAL A 418 -14.77 -10.36 9.73
CA VAL A 418 -14.88 -11.29 10.87
C VAL A 418 -16.21 -11.06 11.58
N SER A 419 -17.23 -11.87 11.28
CA SER A 419 -18.63 -11.63 11.65
C SER A 419 -18.88 -11.52 13.16
N SER A 420 -18.08 -12.26 13.94
CA SER A 420 -18.12 -12.28 15.41
C SER A 420 -17.43 -11.08 16.06
N TYR A 421 -16.52 -10.39 15.34
CA TYR A 421 -15.72 -9.28 15.86
C TYR A 421 -16.46 -7.94 15.81
N THR A 422 -17.46 -7.81 16.68
CA THR A 422 -18.34 -6.63 16.75
C THR A 422 -18.56 -6.15 18.18
N HIS A 423 -19.06 -4.92 18.31
CA HIS A 423 -19.45 -4.29 19.56
C HIS A 423 -18.31 -4.13 20.57
N GLU A 424 -18.35 -4.84 21.70
CA GLU A 424 -17.35 -4.72 22.77
C GLU A 424 -16.19 -5.67 22.53
N ILE A 425 -15.07 -5.13 22.07
CA ILE A 425 -13.83 -5.86 21.76
C ILE A 425 -12.67 -5.42 22.66
N ALA A 426 -11.69 -6.31 22.84
CA ALA A 426 -10.55 -6.04 23.71
C ALA A 426 -9.61 -4.97 23.12
N ALA A 427 -9.27 -5.06 21.82
CA ALA A 427 -8.30 -4.16 21.17
C ALA A 427 -8.62 -2.68 21.40
N LEU A 428 -9.79 -2.21 20.97
CA LEU A 428 -10.09 -0.78 21.02
C LEU A 428 -10.40 -0.28 22.43
N ASN A 429 -10.90 -1.13 23.33
CA ASN A 429 -11.01 -0.75 24.74
C ASN A 429 -9.63 -0.63 25.40
N ALA A 430 -8.67 -1.51 25.08
CA ALA A 430 -7.27 -1.37 25.49
C ALA A 430 -6.62 -0.11 24.90
N ALA A 431 -6.95 0.20 23.64
CA ALA A 431 -6.51 1.42 22.98
C ALA A 431 -7.02 2.71 23.66
N ASN A 432 -8.22 2.69 24.27
CA ASN A 432 -8.70 3.79 25.11
C ASN A 432 -7.86 3.97 26.38
N VAL A 433 -7.47 2.87 27.04
CA VAL A 433 -6.58 2.90 28.22
C VAL A 433 -5.25 3.57 27.85
N PHE A 434 -4.64 3.15 26.74
CA PHE A 434 -3.44 3.78 26.21
C PHE A 434 -3.67 5.27 25.93
N SER A 435 -4.77 5.63 25.25
CA SER A 435 -5.02 7.01 24.86
C SER A 435 -5.15 7.93 26.08
N MET A 436 -5.86 7.49 27.13
CA MET A 436 -5.96 8.23 28.38
C MET A 436 -4.59 8.39 29.08
N ARG A 437 -3.77 7.33 29.12
CA ARG A 437 -2.42 7.38 29.71
C ARG A 437 -1.48 8.27 28.91
N ALA A 438 -1.48 8.16 27.58
CA ALA A 438 -0.67 8.97 26.69
C ALA A 438 -0.99 10.47 26.83
N VAL A 439 -2.28 10.83 26.89
CA VAL A 439 -2.67 12.22 27.14
C VAL A 439 -2.32 12.66 28.56
N ALA A 440 -2.50 11.81 29.58
CA ALA A 440 -2.10 12.13 30.94
C ALA A 440 -0.60 12.42 31.05
N ASP A 441 0.24 11.71 30.29
CA ASP A 441 1.68 11.95 30.26
C ASP A 441 2.01 13.31 29.61
N LEU A 442 1.31 13.70 28.55
CA LEU A 442 1.45 15.01 27.92
C LEU A 442 0.94 16.17 28.81
N LEU A 443 0.03 15.87 29.74
CA LEU A 443 -0.53 16.82 30.71
C LEU A 443 0.21 16.83 32.06
N GLU A 444 1.28 16.03 32.18
CA GLU A 444 2.14 15.89 33.36
C GLU A 444 1.37 15.66 34.68
N SER A 445 1.49 16.60 35.63
CA SER A 445 0.96 16.52 37.00
C SER A 445 -0.36 17.27 37.21
N SER A 446 -1.08 17.60 36.13
CA SER A 446 -2.40 18.25 36.25
C SER A 446 -3.44 17.34 36.92
N GLU A 447 -4.47 17.96 37.50
CA GLU A 447 -5.63 17.22 38.04
C GLU A 447 -6.28 16.33 36.95
N GLN A 448 -6.39 16.87 35.73
CA GLN A 448 -6.89 16.13 34.57
C GLN A 448 -6.05 14.90 34.24
N ALA A 449 -4.71 14.99 34.34
CA ALA A 449 -3.83 13.84 34.14
C ALA A 449 -4.09 12.74 35.18
N SER A 450 -4.31 13.11 36.44
CA SER A 450 -4.64 12.16 37.51
C SER A 450 -5.98 11.46 37.26
N LEU A 451 -7.01 12.21 36.84
CA LEU A 451 -8.32 11.66 36.49
C LEU A 451 -8.26 10.68 35.31
N LEU A 452 -7.50 11.02 34.27
CA LEU A 452 -7.28 10.13 33.12
C LEU A 452 -6.60 8.82 33.53
N ARG A 453 -5.58 8.87 34.39
CA ARG A 453 -4.89 7.67 34.90
C ARG A 453 -5.81 6.79 35.76
N GLN A 454 -6.68 7.41 36.57
CA GLN A 454 -7.67 6.69 37.36
C GLN A 454 -8.69 5.99 36.46
N GLU A 455 -9.27 6.70 35.49
CA GLU A 455 -10.23 6.13 34.54
C GLU A 455 -9.60 4.98 33.74
N ALA A 456 -8.35 5.16 33.27
CA ALA A 456 -7.60 4.12 32.57
C ALA A 456 -7.46 2.85 33.42
N THR A 457 -7.15 2.98 34.70
CA THR A 457 -7.03 1.85 35.63
C THR A 457 -8.37 1.14 35.84
N HIS A 458 -9.47 1.89 35.95
CA HIS A 458 -10.81 1.31 36.07
C HIS A 458 -11.22 0.54 34.81
N LEU A 459 -10.93 1.07 33.62
CA LEU A 459 -11.30 0.42 32.36
C LEU A 459 -10.58 -0.92 32.14
N VAL A 460 -9.31 -1.04 32.58
CA VAL A 460 -8.55 -2.30 32.50
C VAL A 460 -9.31 -3.46 33.15
N ALA A 461 -9.94 -3.24 34.31
CA ALA A 461 -10.68 -4.30 35.00
C ALA A 461 -11.82 -4.88 34.15
N HIS A 462 -12.53 -4.04 33.40
CA HIS A 462 -13.61 -4.48 32.51
C HIS A 462 -13.09 -5.20 31.25
N ILE A 463 -11.91 -4.82 30.74
CA ILE A 463 -11.29 -5.50 29.59
C ILE A 463 -10.96 -6.95 29.94
N GLN A 464 -10.54 -7.21 31.19
CA GLN A 464 -10.23 -8.57 31.65
C GLN A 464 -11.45 -9.51 31.61
N GLU A 465 -12.67 -8.98 31.66
CA GLU A 465 -13.89 -9.80 31.50
C GLU A 465 -14.02 -10.43 30.11
N LEU A 466 -13.32 -9.89 29.10
CA LEU A 466 -13.30 -10.44 27.74
C LEU A 466 -12.23 -11.52 27.55
N TYR A 467 -11.25 -11.62 28.44
CA TYR A 467 -10.16 -12.58 28.30
C TYR A 467 -10.66 -14.02 28.49
N VAL A 468 -10.14 -14.95 27.69
CA VAL A 468 -10.46 -16.38 27.84
C VAL A 468 -9.34 -17.11 28.57
N ASP A 469 -9.59 -17.42 29.85
CA ASP A 469 -8.62 -18.07 30.74
C ASP A 469 -8.00 -19.34 30.12
N GLY A 470 -6.67 -19.39 30.08
CA GLY A 470 -5.91 -20.53 29.57
C GLY A 470 -5.85 -20.64 28.05
N LYS A 471 -6.44 -19.69 27.30
CA LYS A 471 -6.54 -19.78 25.83
C LYS A 471 -5.62 -18.82 25.07
N GLY A 472 -5.37 -17.63 25.62
CA GLY A 472 -4.49 -16.63 25.01
C GLY A 472 -5.15 -15.67 24.01
N TYR A 473 -6.48 -15.60 24.00
CA TYR A 473 -7.27 -14.71 23.13
C TYR A 473 -8.50 -14.18 23.89
N TRP A 474 -9.27 -13.29 23.25
CA TRP A 474 -10.39 -12.59 23.85
C TRP A 474 -11.71 -12.96 23.18
N ARG A 475 -12.81 -12.60 23.86
CA ARG A 475 -14.16 -12.62 23.32
C ARG A 475 -14.59 -11.23 22.88
N ALA A 476 -15.52 -11.18 21.92
CA ALA A 476 -16.35 -10.02 21.69
C ALA A 476 -17.66 -10.17 22.47
N ARG A 477 -18.10 -9.13 23.19
CA ARG A 477 -19.42 -9.10 23.84
C ARG A 477 -20.42 -8.35 22.97
N HIS A 478 -21.54 -9.01 22.68
CA HIS A 478 -22.62 -8.51 21.82
C HIS A 478 -23.71 -7.81 22.66
N PRO A 479 -24.64 -7.05 22.03
CA PRO A 479 -25.60 -6.21 22.74
C PRO A 479 -26.56 -6.98 23.65
N ASP A 480 -26.81 -8.27 23.38
CA ASP A 480 -27.62 -9.16 24.20
C ASP A 480 -26.84 -9.77 25.38
N GLY A 481 -25.56 -9.41 25.53
CA GLY A 481 -24.65 -9.89 26.55
C GLY A 481 -23.97 -11.22 26.22
N THR A 482 -24.27 -11.83 25.06
CA THR A 482 -23.54 -13.02 24.60
C THR A 482 -22.08 -12.69 24.33
N MET A 483 -21.21 -13.68 24.55
CA MET A 483 -19.78 -13.54 24.32
C MET A 483 -19.32 -14.59 23.32
N HIS A 484 -18.68 -14.14 22.24
CA HIS A 484 -18.16 -14.98 21.17
C HIS A 484 -16.63 -14.96 21.22
N GLU A 485 -15.99 -16.13 21.24
CA GLU A 485 -14.53 -16.21 21.11
C GLU A 485 -14.12 -15.69 19.74
N VAL A 486 -13.14 -14.78 19.69
CA VAL A 486 -12.59 -14.28 18.43
C VAL A 486 -11.08 -14.46 18.44
N ARG A 487 -10.57 -15.35 17.59
CA ARG A 487 -9.18 -15.78 17.55
C ARG A 487 -8.41 -15.02 16.47
N HIS A 488 -8.60 -13.71 16.47
CA HIS A 488 -7.97 -12.80 15.53
C HIS A 488 -6.72 -12.16 16.15
N CYS A 489 -5.67 -11.99 15.35
CA CYS A 489 -4.40 -11.42 15.79
C CYS A 489 -4.51 -9.94 16.20
N TYR A 490 -5.53 -9.21 15.75
CA TYR A 490 -5.69 -7.78 16.02
C TYR A 490 -5.82 -7.47 17.52
N ASP A 491 -6.54 -8.29 18.30
CA ASP A 491 -6.58 -8.15 19.75
C ASP A 491 -5.20 -8.39 20.37
N LEU A 492 -4.50 -9.46 19.94
CA LEU A 492 -3.14 -9.75 20.38
C LEU A 492 -2.22 -8.55 20.12
N LEU A 493 -2.18 -8.05 18.88
CA LEU A 493 -1.29 -6.97 18.46
C LEU A 493 -1.63 -5.69 19.20
N THR A 494 -2.91 -5.32 19.30
CA THR A 494 -3.31 -4.07 19.92
C THR A 494 -3.10 -4.09 21.42
N VAL A 495 -3.51 -5.16 22.13
CA VAL A 495 -3.37 -5.26 23.58
C VAL A 495 -1.90 -5.28 23.99
N LEU A 496 -1.05 -6.05 23.30
CA LEU A 496 0.39 -6.08 23.58
C LEU A 496 1.09 -4.74 23.30
N ASN A 497 0.60 -3.94 22.35
CA ASN A 497 1.16 -2.61 22.07
C ASN A 497 0.63 -1.50 23.01
N THR A 498 -0.54 -1.69 23.63
CA THR A 498 -1.23 -0.60 24.35
C THR A 498 -1.22 -0.77 25.87
N ILE A 499 -1.40 -2.00 26.37
CA ILE A 499 -1.48 -2.31 27.80
C ILE A 499 -0.68 -3.55 28.22
N PRO A 500 0.55 -3.80 27.70
CA PRO A 500 1.28 -5.04 27.98
C PRO A 500 1.56 -5.26 29.47
N GLN A 501 1.71 -4.18 30.23
CA GLN A 501 2.00 -4.20 31.67
C GLN A 501 0.79 -4.54 32.53
N ASP A 502 -0.42 -4.46 31.97
CA ASP A 502 -1.66 -4.84 32.65
C ASP A 502 -2.00 -6.32 32.48
N LEU A 503 -1.21 -7.06 31.69
CA LEU A 503 -1.32 -8.50 31.53
C LEU A 503 -0.51 -9.23 32.60
N THR A 504 -1.08 -10.27 33.18
CA THR A 504 -0.34 -11.18 34.06
C THR A 504 0.69 -11.99 33.28
N THR A 505 1.71 -12.51 33.96
CA THR A 505 2.69 -13.42 33.34
C THR A 505 2.03 -14.66 32.73
N SER A 506 0.96 -15.19 33.34
CA SER A 506 0.21 -16.31 32.78
C SER A 506 -0.42 -15.95 31.43
N GLN A 507 -1.08 -14.79 31.37
CA GLN A 507 -1.70 -14.29 30.14
C GLN A 507 -0.67 -14.07 29.04
N GLN A 508 0.50 -13.49 29.35
CA GLN A 508 1.57 -13.30 28.37
C GLN A 508 2.04 -14.64 27.78
N ILE A 509 2.19 -15.68 28.62
CA ILE A 509 2.55 -17.03 28.18
C ILE A 509 1.43 -17.65 27.33
N GLU A 510 0.18 -17.52 27.76
CA GLU A 510 -1.00 -18.03 27.04
C GLU A 510 -1.15 -17.39 25.67
N ILE A 511 -0.99 -16.07 25.55
CA ILE A 511 -1.02 -15.31 24.29
C ILE A 511 0.11 -15.79 23.36
N ALA A 512 1.33 -15.93 23.88
CA ALA A 512 2.44 -16.45 23.09
C ALA A 512 2.19 -17.89 22.59
N ASN A 513 1.56 -18.73 23.43
CA ASN A 513 1.17 -20.08 23.05
C ASN A 513 0.05 -20.10 22.02
N PHE A 514 -0.93 -19.19 22.11
CA PHE A 514 -1.97 -19.01 21.10
C PHE A 514 -1.36 -18.64 19.76
N PHE A 515 -0.48 -17.63 19.71
CA PHE A 515 0.22 -17.24 18.49
C PHE A 515 0.93 -18.43 17.85
N LYS A 516 1.78 -19.14 18.60
CA LYS A 516 2.54 -20.29 18.08
C LYS A 516 1.66 -21.45 17.62
N ARG A 517 0.55 -21.70 18.31
CA ARG A 517 -0.34 -22.83 18.05
C ARG A 517 -1.25 -22.59 16.84
N GLU A 518 -1.72 -21.36 16.67
CA GLU A 518 -2.85 -21.07 15.78
C GLU A 518 -2.57 -20.02 14.72
N LEU A 519 -1.66 -19.06 14.97
CA LEU A 519 -1.42 -17.96 14.05
C LEU A 519 -0.10 -18.10 13.30
N GLN A 520 0.95 -18.64 13.91
CA GLN A 520 2.25 -18.77 13.29
C GLN A 520 2.23 -19.79 12.15
N THR A 521 2.82 -19.44 11.01
CA THR A 521 3.17 -20.38 9.93
C THR A 521 4.69 -20.45 9.77
N GLU A 522 5.18 -21.32 8.90
CA GLU A 522 6.61 -21.41 8.59
C GLU A 522 7.16 -20.12 7.96
N THR A 523 6.33 -19.41 7.20
CA THR A 523 6.77 -18.29 6.34
C THR A 523 6.07 -16.96 6.64
N TRP A 524 4.95 -16.96 7.38
CA TRP A 524 4.15 -15.77 7.72
C TRP A 524 3.26 -16.05 8.95
N MET A 525 2.17 -15.30 9.15
CA MET A 525 1.19 -15.55 10.22
C MET A 525 -0.27 -15.34 9.79
N HIS A 526 -1.18 -16.21 10.23
CA HIS A 526 -2.61 -16.02 10.07
C HIS A 526 -3.12 -14.78 10.80
N ALA A 527 -3.95 -13.98 10.13
CA ALA A 527 -4.69 -12.89 10.75
C ALA A 527 -5.82 -13.44 11.63
N LEU A 528 -6.49 -14.49 11.17
CA LEU A 528 -7.51 -15.24 11.91
C LEU A 528 -7.09 -16.71 12.05
N SER A 529 -7.25 -17.28 13.24
CA SER A 529 -6.99 -18.72 13.47
C SER A 529 -7.77 -19.61 12.47
N PRO A 530 -7.14 -20.63 11.87
CA PRO A 530 -7.82 -21.60 11.00
C PRO A 530 -8.90 -22.45 11.70
N ILE A 531 -9.02 -22.36 13.02
CA ILE A 531 -10.04 -23.06 13.82
C ILE A 531 -11.05 -22.10 14.46
N ASP A 532 -11.05 -20.83 14.04
CA ASP A 532 -12.07 -19.85 14.39
C ASP A 532 -13.40 -20.16 13.67
N GLU A 533 -14.53 -19.78 14.26
CA GLU A 533 -15.85 -19.98 13.64
C GLU A 533 -16.02 -19.16 12.35
N ASP A 534 -15.32 -18.02 12.22
CA ASP A 534 -15.36 -17.15 11.05
C ASP A 534 -14.39 -17.53 9.92
N VAL A 535 -13.70 -18.67 10.03
CA VAL A 535 -12.70 -19.11 9.03
C VAL A 535 -13.26 -19.25 7.61
N LEU A 536 -14.57 -19.50 7.46
CA LEU A 536 -15.25 -19.60 6.15
C LEU A 536 -16.07 -18.36 5.79
N PHE A 537 -16.08 -17.33 6.62
CA PHE A 537 -16.89 -16.13 6.39
C PHE A 537 -16.34 -15.26 5.25
N SER A 538 -15.01 -15.18 5.12
CA SER A 538 -14.32 -14.41 4.08
C SER A 538 -13.01 -15.10 3.68
N VAL A 539 -12.49 -14.77 2.50
CA VAL A 539 -11.18 -15.24 2.00
C VAL A 539 -10.16 -14.10 1.87
N ARG A 540 -10.50 -12.91 2.39
CA ARG A 540 -9.69 -11.69 2.26
C ARG A 540 -8.40 -11.83 3.11
N PRO A 541 -7.21 -11.87 2.48
CA PRO A 541 -5.99 -12.33 3.16
C PRO A 541 -5.56 -11.46 4.34
N ASP A 542 -5.85 -10.16 4.35
CA ASP A 542 -5.43 -9.24 5.41
C ASP A 542 -6.25 -9.32 6.71
N HIS A 543 -7.30 -10.14 6.75
CA HIS A 543 -8.15 -10.31 7.94
C HIS A 543 -8.53 -11.76 8.24
N GLN A 544 -8.04 -12.72 7.45
CA GLN A 544 -8.48 -14.11 7.50
C GLN A 544 -7.31 -15.09 7.61
N TRP A 545 -7.63 -16.36 7.73
CA TRP A 545 -6.65 -17.45 7.80
C TRP A 545 -5.80 -17.59 6.53
N THR A 546 -6.11 -16.91 5.43
CA THR A 546 -5.35 -17.01 4.18
C THR A 546 -4.18 -16.02 4.08
N GLY A 547 -4.03 -15.11 5.05
CA GLY A 547 -2.94 -14.12 5.05
C GLY A 547 -2.74 -13.45 6.40
N ALA A 548 -1.83 -12.48 6.45
CA ALA A 548 -1.44 -11.75 7.65
C ALA A 548 -2.11 -10.37 7.72
N TYR A 549 -2.31 -9.88 8.94
CA TYR A 549 -2.80 -8.52 9.22
C TYR A 549 -1.72 -7.46 9.04
#